data_AF-A0A9N8EB16-F1
#
_entry.id   AF-A0A9N8EB16-F1
#
_cell.length_a   1.000
_cell.length_b   1.000
_cell.length_c   1.000
_cell.angle_alpha   90.00
_cell.angle_beta   90.00
_cell.angle_gamma   90.00
#
_symmetry.space_group_name_H-M   'P 1'
#
loop_
_entity.id
_entity.type
_entity.pdbx_description
1 polymer ?
#
loop_
_entity_poly.entity_id
_entity_poly.type
_entity_poly.pdbx_seq_one_letter_code
_entity_poly.pdbx_strand_id
1 'polypeptide(L)'
;MTMSSRQMRFHFDWVDHWVEEESAEKSAKDIMHRSAGRMMSIQNFFNDLSLYRWLKKSTKGKVELARVVVFHSDSFVFGLQAVYRVYYSSSSEIREVAAEKHVYASGFYAQGRPPMVSTLELAAGEFIIDVTTRQGEVVDQITFITNQRTVRFGGWGGMAQPYQSNHFARGVMSRVVAFAGTKAGALERVGFFLEPLNWEAIRPIVLTRRLVEEKRALPDRVNCEKWTPQETSVHDFLTRANDDIFFRVASYLIYSTRGEATNQPNQHRS
;
A
#
# COMPACT_ATOMS: atom_id res chain seq x y z
N MET A 1 30.23 -4.48 2.26
CA MET A 1 28.78 -4.60 2.49
C MET A 1 28.10 -3.57 1.60
N THR A 2 27.57 -4.01 0.46
CA THR A 2 26.73 -3.16 -0.39
C THR A 2 25.42 -2.90 0.34
N MET A 3 24.97 -1.65 0.40
CA MET A 3 23.63 -1.37 0.93
C MET A 3 22.62 -2.12 0.06
N SER A 4 21.91 -3.08 0.64
CA SER A 4 20.83 -3.77 -0.05
C SER A 4 19.87 -2.72 -0.60
N SER A 5 19.61 -2.76 -1.91
CA SER A 5 18.62 -1.91 -2.55
C SER A 5 17.30 -2.09 -1.80
N ARG A 6 16.64 -0.97 -1.46
CA ARG A 6 15.29 -1.02 -0.88
C ARG A 6 14.37 -1.62 -1.94
N GLN A 7 13.58 -2.61 -1.55
CA GLN A 7 12.57 -3.21 -2.41
C GLN A 7 11.18 -2.65 -2.08
N MET A 8 10.37 -2.52 -3.12
CA MET A 8 8.97 -2.11 -3.04
C MET A 8 8.11 -3.22 -3.63
N ARG A 9 6.93 -3.44 -3.04
CA ARG A 9 5.95 -4.38 -3.60
C ARG A 9 5.05 -3.65 -4.58
N PHE A 10 4.91 -4.19 -5.77
CA PHE A 10 4.00 -3.73 -6.82
C PHE A 10 3.00 -4.85 -7.11
N HIS A 11 1.73 -4.62 -6.82
CA HIS A 11 0.67 -5.57 -7.14
C HIS A 11 0.05 -5.20 -8.49
N PHE A 12 0.02 -6.11 -9.45
CA PHE A 12 -0.59 -5.90 -10.76
C PHE A 12 -1.11 -7.22 -11.33
N ASP A 13 -2.29 -7.19 -11.95
CA ASP A 13 -2.93 -8.36 -12.58
C ASP A 13 -2.98 -9.58 -11.64
N TRP A 14 -3.32 -9.31 -10.37
CA TRP A 14 -3.47 -10.31 -9.31
C TRP A 14 -2.18 -11.03 -8.91
N VAL A 15 -1.02 -10.45 -9.24
CA VAL A 15 0.31 -10.96 -8.90
C VAL A 15 1.11 -9.90 -8.16
N ASP A 16 1.78 -10.33 -7.08
CA ASP A 16 2.75 -9.51 -6.36
C ASP A 16 4.13 -9.57 -7.03
N HIS A 17 4.68 -8.40 -7.33
CA HIS A 17 6.04 -8.23 -7.85
C HIS A 17 6.90 -7.47 -6.84
N TRP A 18 8.12 -7.94 -6.62
CA TRP A 18 9.13 -7.20 -5.84
C TRP A 18 10.04 -6.46 -6.80
N VAL A 19 10.05 -5.14 -6.70
CA VAL A 19 10.82 -4.26 -7.59
C VAL A 19 11.79 -3.44 -6.76
N GLU A 20 12.97 -3.15 -7.31
CA GLU A 20 13.91 -2.24 -6.64
C GLU A 20 13.31 -0.84 -6.62
N GLU A 21 13.44 -0.13 -5.49
CA GLU A 21 12.82 1.18 -5.31
C GLU A 21 13.30 2.13 -6.42
N GLU A 22 14.59 2.25 -6.68
CA GLU A 22 15.12 3.18 -7.70
C GLU A 22 14.59 2.91 -9.12
N SER A 23 14.33 1.65 -9.47
CA SER A 23 13.84 1.25 -10.80
C SER A 23 12.34 0.93 -10.85
N ALA A 24 11.60 1.09 -9.74
CA ALA A 24 10.24 0.56 -9.58
C ALA A 24 9.27 1.01 -10.67
N GLU A 25 9.35 2.25 -11.12
CA GLU A 25 8.49 2.80 -12.18
C GLU A 25 8.73 2.10 -13.53
N LYS A 26 10.00 1.94 -13.90
CA LYS A 26 10.40 1.22 -15.11
C LYS A 26 9.98 -0.25 -15.02
N SER A 27 10.27 -0.91 -13.90
CA SER A 27 9.90 -2.31 -13.68
C SER A 27 8.39 -2.51 -13.72
N ALA A 28 7.60 -1.62 -13.13
CA ALA A 28 6.14 -1.66 -13.20
C ALA A 28 5.64 -1.53 -14.64
N LYS A 29 6.21 -0.60 -15.42
CA LYS A 29 5.89 -0.45 -16.85
C LYS A 29 6.18 -1.73 -17.64
N ASP A 30 7.34 -2.34 -17.43
CA ASP A 30 7.73 -3.59 -18.09
C ASP A 30 6.81 -4.76 -17.69
N ILE A 31 6.36 -4.82 -16.44
CA ILE A 31 5.37 -5.79 -15.96
C ILE A 31 4.03 -5.58 -16.67
N MET A 32 3.55 -4.34 -16.74
CA MET A 32 2.27 -4.00 -17.39
C MET A 32 2.29 -4.33 -18.89
N HIS A 33 3.40 -4.05 -19.59
CA HIS A 33 3.57 -4.46 -20.99
C HIS A 33 3.48 -5.97 -21.19
N ARG A 34 4.11 -6.75 -20.31
CA ARG A 34 4.11 -8.22 -20.40
C ARG A 34 2.73 -8.82 -20.10
N SER A 35 2.05 -8.33 -19.07
CA SER A 35 0.71 -8.81 -18.68
C SER A 35 -0.33 -8.55 -19.78
N ALA A 36 -0.25 -7.42 -20.48
CA ALA A 36 -1.17 -7.13 -21.59
C ALA A 36 -1.03 -8.06 -22.81
N GLY A 37 0.04 -8.86 -22.90
CA GLY A 37 0.31 -9.73 -24.05
C GLY A 37 0.55 -8.98 -25.37
N ARG A 38 0.67 -7.64 -25.32
CA ARG A 38 0.85 -6.75 -26.47
C ARG A 38 1.67 -5.53 -26.09
N MET A 39 2.38 -4.97 -27.06
CA MET A 39 3.09 -3.71 -26.85
C MET A 39 2.09 -2.55 -26.86
N MET A 40 1.74 -2.06 -25.67
CA MET A 40 0.84 -0.90 -25.54
C MET A 40 1.57 0.42 -25.84
N SER A 41 0.84 1.40 -26.36
CA SER A 41 1.35 2.78 -26.48
C SER A 41 1.68 3.33 -25.10
N ILE A 42 2.75 4.12 -24.98
CA ILE A 42 3.14 4.80 -23.72
C ILE A 42 1.99 5.68 -23.20
N GLN A 43 1.17 6.22 -24.11
CA GLN A 43 0.01 7.03 -23.75
C GLN A 43 -1.07 6.25 -22.99
N ASN A 44 -1.03 4.91 -23.03
CA ASN A 44 -2.02 4.04 -22.39
C ASN A 44 -1.67 3.68 -20.94
N PHE A 45 -0.57 4.21 -20.39
CA PHE A 45 -0.16 3.95 -19.02
C PHE A 45 -0.41 5.15 -18.13
N PHE A 46 -0.66 4.88 -16.85
CA PHE A 46 -0.51 5.88 -15.80
C PHE A 46 0.28 5.32 -14.64
N ASN A 47 0.95 6.20 -13.90
CA ASN A 47 1.74 5.84 -12.73
C ASN A 47 1.91 7.06 -11.80
N ASP A 48 1.39 6.95 -10.58
CA ASP A 48 1.45 8.03 -9.57
C ASP A 48 2.70 7.96 -8.67
N LEU A 49 3.55 6.93 -8.84
CA LEU A 49 4.69 6.69 -7.94
C LEU A 49 5.71 7.82 -7.96
N SER A 50 5.95 8.43 -9.12
CA SER A 50 6.92 9.52 -9.28
C SER A 50 6.49 10.76 -8.52
N LEU A 51 5.18 11.08 -8.53
CA LEU A 51 4.61 12.15 -7.72
C LEU A 51 4.76 11.85 -6.23
N TYR A 52 4.37 10.65 -5.78
CA TYR A 52 4.51 10.24 -4.37
C TYR A 52 5.95 10.39 -3.87
N ARG A 53 6.93 9.95 -4.67
CA ARG A 53 8.36 10.08 -4.35
C ARG A 53 8.83 11.52 -4.30
N TRP A 54 8.41 12.32 -5.28
CA TRP A 54 8.73 13.74 -5.30
C TRP A 54 8.18 14.45 -4.06
N LEU A 55 6.94 14.15 -3.64
CA LEU A 55 6.34 14.67 -2.42
C LEU A 55 7.14 14.26 -1.17
N LYS A 56 7.53 12.99 -1.04
CA LYS A 56 8.37 12.54 0.09
C LYS A 56 9.72 13.26 0.14
N LYS A 57 10.39 13.39 -1.02
CA LYS A 57 11.72 14.00 -1.11
C LYS A 57 11.67 15.51 -0.84
N SER A 58 10.69 16.22 -1.39
CA SER A 58 10.59 17.69 -1.32
C SER A 58 10.18 18.19 0.07
N THR A 59 9.36 17.45 0.79
CA THR A 59 8.79 17.91 2.07
C THR A 59 9.63 17.55 3.28
N LYS A 60 10.52 16.55 3.13
CA LYS A 60 11.24 15.88 4.24
C LYS A 60 10.32 15.45 5.38
N GLY A 61 9.03 15.30 5.10
CA GLY A 61 8.00 15.06 6.09
C GLY A 61 7.20 13.82 5.76
N LYS A 62 5.97 13.76 6.26
CA LYS A 62 5.08 12.62 6.07
C LYS A 62 4.23 12.85 4.82
N VAL A 63 4.08 11.82 3.99
CA VAL A 63 3.13 11.82 2.87
C VAL A 63 2.21 10.63 3.06
N GLU A 64 0.91 10.88 2.95
CA GLU A 64 -0.14 9.88 3.12
C GLU A 64 -1.15 10.00 2.00
N LEU A 65 -1.75 8.89 1.59
CA LEU A 65 -2.93 8.92 0.73
C LEU A 65 -4.10 9.42 1.58
N ALA A 66 -4.72 10.54 1.19
CA ALA A 66 -5.86 11.13 1.88
C ALA A 66 -7.18 10.59 1.33
N ARG A 67 -7.29 10.50 0.00
CA ARG A 67 -8.47 9.97 -0.67
C ARG A 67 -8.16 9.41 -2.04
N VAL A 68 -9.08 8.60 -2.54
CA VAL A 68 -9.11 8.15 -3.93
C VAL A 68 -10.43 8.56 -4.55
N VAL A 69 -10.35 9.38 -5.60
CA VAL A 69 -11.51 9.75 -6.42
C VAL A 69 -11.65 8.72 -7.54
N VAL A 70 -12.81 8.11 -7.68
CA VAL A 70 -13.10 7.07 -8.66
C VAL A 70 -14.13 7.57 -9.65
N PHE A 71 -13.82 7.43 -10.93
CA PHE A 71 -14.69 7.79 -12.04
C PHE A 71 -15.27 6.51 -12.61
N HIS A 72 -16.58 6.31 -12.51
CA HIS A 72 -17.22 5.04 -12.85
C HIS A 72 -18.64 5.24 -13.40
N SER A 73 -19.28 4.17 -13.87
CA SER A 73 -20.72 4.07 -14.08
C SER A 73 -21.28 2.94 -13.21
N ASP A 74 -22.53 2.55 -13.44
CA ASP A 74 -23.12 1.33 -12.89
C ASP A 74 -22.53 0.05 -13.52
N SER A 75 -21.69 0.17 -14.56
CA SER A 75 -21.13 -0.97 -15.30
C SER A 75 -19.61 -1.04 -15.23
N PHE A 76 -18.91 0.09 -15.36
CA PHE A 76 -17.47 0.12 -15.57
C PHE A 76 -16.77 1.15 -14.69
N VAL A 77 -15.48 0.92 -14.43
CA VAL A 77 -14.57 1.92 -13.87
C VAL A 77 -13.81 2.58 -15.03
N PHE A 78 -13.89 3.91 -15.12
CA PHE A 78 -13.21 4.70 -16.15
C PHE A 78 -11.85 5.21 -15.70
N GLY A 79 -11.60 5.24 -14.39
CA GLY A 79 -10.28 5.50 -13.83
C GLY A 79 -10.34 6.13 -12.45
N LEU A 80 -9.22 6.72 -12.02
CA LEU A 80 -9.02 7.14 -10.63
C LEU A 80 -8.10 8.37 -10.52
N GLN A 81 -8.11 9.00 -9.37
CA GLN A 81 -7.16 10.05 -8.99
C GLN A 81 -6.79 9.89 -7.51
N ALA A 82 -5.51 9.70 -7.24
CA ALA A 82 -4.98 9.74 -5.88
C ALA A 82 -4.88 11.18 -5.39
N VAL A 83 -5.21 11.44 -4.13
CA VAL A 83 -4.96 12.72 -3.47
C VAL A 83 -4.15 12.46 -2.21
N TYR A 84 -3.03 13.17 -2.08
CA TYR A 84 -2.06 13.00 -1.02
C TYR A 84 -2.18 14.11 0.01
N ARG A 85 -2.17 13.73 1.30
CA ARG A 85 -1.96 14.65 2.42
C ARG A 85 -0.47 14.72 2.73
N VAL A 86 0.05 15.93 2.77
CA VAL A 86 1.46 16.23 2.90
C VAL A 86 1.68 17.04 4.19
N TYR A 87 2.52 16.52 5.07
CA TYR A 87 2.89 17.15 6.34
C TYR A 87 4.33 17.63 6.22
N TYR A 88 4.56 18.93 6.30
CA TYR A 88 5.89 19.50 6.16
C TYR A 88 6.66 19.40 7.48
N SER A 89 7.95 19.09 7.43
CA SER A 89 8.79 19.00 8.64
C SER A 89 9.09 20.37 9.26
N SER A 90 9.09 21.42 8.45
CA SER A 90 9.44 22.79 8.85
C SER A 90 8.25 23.63 9.35
N SER A 91 7.02 23.15 9.18
CA SER A 91 5.81 23.91 9.54
C SER A 91 4.69 22.96 9.97
N SER A 92 3.73 23.47 10.73
CA SER A 92 2.48 22.74 11.03
C SER A 92 1.51 22.73 9.85
N GLU A 93 1.95 23.14 8.66
CA GLU A 93 1.10 23.20 7.47
C GLU A 93 0.83 21.80 6.93
N ILE A 94 -0.45 21.54 6.65
CA ILE A 94 -0.92 20.33 5.98
C ILE A 94 -1.50 20.76 4.64
N ARG A 95 -1.00 20.17 3.54
CA ARG A 95 -1.53 20.42 2.19
C ARG A 95 -2.04 19.14 1.55
N GLU A 96 -3.07 19.27 0.73
CA GLU A 96 -3.51 18.21 -0.16
C GLU A 96 -2.98 18.45 -1.58
N VAL A 97 -2.37 17.43 -2.17
CA VAL A 97 -1.84 17.44 -3.54
C VAL A 97 -2.48 16.31 -4.32
N ALA A 98 -3.22 16.65 -5.37
CA ALA A 98 -3.83 15.66 -6.24
C ALA A 98 -2.83 15.16 -7.30
N ALA A 99 -2.86 13.86 -7.57
CA ALA A 99 -2.22 13.27 -8.74
C ALA A 99 -2.92 13.69 -10.03
N GLU A 100 -2.35 13.32 -11.18
CA GLU A 100 -3.01 13.49 -12.46
C GLU A 100 -4.36 12.75 -12.46
N LYS A 101 -5.35 13.35 -13.12
CA LYS A 101 -6.68 12.76 -13.24
C LYS A 101 -6.67 11.72 -14.37
N HIS A 102 -6.58 10.45 -14.01
CA HIS A 102 -6.55 9.33 -14.95
C HIS A 102 -7.97 8.90 -15.32
N VAL A 103 -8.65 9.64 -16.20
CA VAL A 103 -10.04 9.36 -16.58
C VAL A 103 -10.18 9.08 -18.06
N TYR A 104 -10.74 7.91 -18.35
CA TYR A 104 -10.83 7.37 -19.70
C TYR A 104 -12.29 6.99 -19.94
N ALA A 105 -13.16 7.97 -20.16
CA ALA A 105 -14.57 7.74 -20.44
C ALA A 105 -14.83 8.00 -21.93
N SER A 106 -14.39 7.08 -22.79
CA SER A 106 -14.49 7.26 -24.25
C SER A 106 -14.93 5.98 -24.96
N GLY A 107 -15.49 6.13 -26.16
CA GLY A 107 -15.87 5.00 -27.01
C GLY A 107 -17.04 4.20 -26.44
N PHE A 108 -17.03 2.89 -26.71
CA PHE A 108 -18.14 1.98 -26.42
C PHE A 108 -18.52 1.95 -24.93
N TYR A 109 -17.54 1.99 -24.01
CA TYR A 109 -17.79 1.85 -22.58
C TYR A 109 -18.49 3.06 -21.94
N ALA A 110 -18.29 4.27 -22.49
CA ALA A 110 -18.87 5.49 -21.92
C ALA A 110 -20.34 5.69 -22.31
N GLN A 111 -20.79 5.08 -23.41
CA GLN A 111 -22.17 5.22 -23.93
C GLN A 111 -22.65 6.68 -24.05
N GLY A 112 -21.73 7.62 -24.28
CA GLY A 112 -22.02 9.05 -24.35
C GLY A 112 -22.45 9.70 -23.02
N ARG A 113 -22.35 9.01 -21.88
CA ARG A 113 -22.69 9.55 -20.55
C ARG A 113 -21.44 10.01 -19.81
N PRO A 114 -21.51 11.13 -19.06
CA PRO A 114 -20.42 11.51 -18.17
C PRO A 114 -20.27 10.46 -17.05
N PRO A 115 -19.03 10.18 -16.60
CA PRO A 115 -18.81 9.26 -15.50
C PRO A 115 -19.36 9.83 -14.19
N MET A 116 -19.94 8.96 -13.37
CA MET A 116 -20.20 9.23 -11.95
C MET A 116 -18.87 9.40 -11.22
N VAL A 117 -18.87 10.25 -10.20
CA VAL A 117 -17.70 10.53 -9.37
C VAL A 117 -18.00 10.13 -7.94
N SER A 118 -17.24 9.18 -7.42
CA SER A 118 -17.31 8.75 -6.03
C SER A 118 -15.96 8.92 -5.36
N THR A 119 -15.95 9.16 -4.05
CA THR A 119 -14.72 9.41 -3.30
C THR A 119 -14.61 8.47 -2.11
N LEU A 120 -13.49 7.77 -2.01
CA LEU A 120 -13.06 7.14 -0.76
C LEU A 120 -12.23 8.14 0.04
N GLU A 121 -12.86 8.83 0.99
CA GLU A 121 -12.18 9.68 1.98
C GLU A 121 -11.61 8.81 3.10
N LEU A 122 -10.30 8.86 3.34
CA LEU A 122 -9.65 8.09 4.40
C LEU A 122 -9.62 8.89 5.71
N ALA A 123 -10.13 8.28 6.79
CA ALA A 123 -10.07 8.85 8.13
C ALA A 123 -8.62 8.96 8.65
N ALA A 124 -8.42 9.69 9.75
CA ALA A 124 -7.10 9.77 10.39
C ALA A 124 -6.62 8.36 10.81
N GLY A 125 -5.45 7.96 10.33
CA GLY A 125 -4.90 6.61 10.55
C GLY A 125 -5.56 5.50 9.72
N GLU A 126 -6.55 5.82 8.89
CA GLU A 126 -7.07 4.89 7.89
C GLU A 126 -6.12 4.83 6.68
N PHE A 127 -5.83 3.64 6.19
CA PHE A 127 -5.04 3.43 5.00
C PHE A 127 -5.54 2.21 4.24
N ILE A 128 -5.34 2.23 2.93
CA ILE A 128 -5.68 1.11 2.05
C ILE A 128 -4.62 0.03 2.21
N ILE A 129 -5.06 -1.18 2.53
CA ILE A 129 -4.21 -2.37 2.63
C ILE A 129 -4.15 -3.08 1.28
N ASP A 130 -5.29 -3.14 0.61
CA ASP A 130 -5.46 -3.92 -0.61
C ASP A 130 -6.51 -3.31 -1.55
N VAL A 131 -6.40 -3.62 -2.83
CA VAL A 131 -7.32 -3.19 -3.88
C VAL A 131 -7.63 -4.40 -4.74
N THR A 132 -8.89 -4.81 -4.75
CA THR A 132 -9.34 -5.94 -5.56
C THR A 132 -10.25 -5.46 -6.68
N THR A 133 -10.30 -6.23 -7.77
CA THR A 133 -11.11 -5.88 -8.94
C THR A 133 -12.03 -7.01 -9.37
N ARG A 134 -13.11 -6.62 -10.05
CA ARG A 134 -13.79 -7.50 -11.01
C ARG A 134 -13.41 -7.01 -12.40
N GLN A 135 -12.84 -7.88 -13.22
CA GLN A 135 -12.33 -7.49 -14.55
C GLN A 135 -12.76 -8.48 -15.63
N GLY A 136 -13.05 -7.94 -16.81
CA GLY A 136 -13.13 -8.66 -18.08
C GLY A 136 -12.09 -8.12 -19.04
N GLU A 137 -12.54 -7.50 -20.13
CA GLU A 137 -11.66 -6.68 -20.98
C GLU A 137 -11.20 -5.43 -20.22
N VAL A 138 -12.13 -4.79 -19.49
CA VAL A 138 -11.89 -3.62 -18.64
C VAL A 138 -12.25 -3.92 -17.18
N VAL A 139 -11.94 -3.00 -16.28
CA VAL A 139 -12.31 -3.07 -14.86
C VAL A 139 -13.78 -2.69 -14.72
N ASP A 140 -14.58 -3.65 -14.28
CA ASP A 140 -16.01 -3.44 -14.05
C ASP A 140 -16.25 -2.90 -12.63
N GLN A 141 -15.49 -3.41 -11.66
CA GLN A 141 -15.58 -3.02 -10.25
C GLN A 141 -14.19 -2.85 -9.64
N ILE A 142 -14.06 -1.86 -8.76
CA ILE A 142 -12.92 -1.69 -7.87
C ILE A 142 -13.38 -1.72 -6.42
N THR A 143 -12.69 -2.50 -5.59
CA THR A 143 -12.95 -2.63 -4.16
C THR A 143 -11.69 -2.24 -3.39
N PHE A 144 -11.81 -1.25 -2.53
CA PHE A 144 -10.75 -0.83 -1.62
C PHE A 144 -10.97 -1.48 -0.26
N ILE A 145 -9.94 -2.16 0.23
CA ILE A 145 -9.91 -2.76 1.56
C ILE A 145 -8.96 -1.93 2.41
N THR A 146 -9.50 -1.24 3.41
CA THR A 146 -8.73 -0.45 4.37
C THR A 146 -8.49 -1.25 5.65
N ASN A 147 -7.66 -0.72 6.55
CA ASN A 147 -7.52 -1.25 7.90
C ASN A 147 -8.79 -1.09 8.76
N GLN A 148 -9.84 -0.44 8.27
CA GLN A 148 -11.08 -0.17 9.02
C GLN A 148 -12.34 -0.68 8.31
N ARG A 149 -12.39 -0.70 6.98
CA ARG A 149 -13.61 -1.01 6.22
C ARG A 149 -13.31 -1.45 4.79
N THR A 150 -14.37 -1.83 4.07
CA THR A 150 -14.33 -2.16 2.64
C THR A 150 -15.30 -1.27 1.89
N VAL A 151 -14.87 -0.68 0.76
CA VAL A 151 -15.68 0.22 -0.07
C VAL A 151 -15.57 -0.19 -1.54
N ARG A 152 -16.69 -0.21 -2.27
CA ARG A 152 -16.77 -0.69 -3.65
C ARG A 152 -17.36 0.36 -4.59
N PHE A 153 -16.86 0.42 -5.82
CA PHE A 153 -17.36 1.29 -6.89
C PHE A 153 -17.38 0.54 -8.23
N GLY A 154 -18.29 0.92 -9.13
CA GLY A 154 -18.49 0.27 -10.43
C GLY A 154 -19.59 -0.78 -10.42
N GLY A 155 -19.62 -1.60 -11.48
CA GLY A 155 -20.66 -2.62 -11.72
C GLY A 155 -20.37 -3.97 -11.09
N TRP A 156 -21.18 -4.97 -11.44
CA TRP A 156 -21.06 -6.37 -10.98
C TRP A 156 -20.60 -7.33 -12.08
N GLY A 157 -20.22 -6.81 -13.24
CA GLY A 157 -19.69 -7.59 -14.37
C GLY A 157 -18.36 -8.28 -14.06
N GLY A 158 -17.81 -8.94 -15.09
CA GLY A 158 -16.45 -9.45 -15.08
C GLY A 158 -16.22 -10.60 -14.11
N MET A 159 -14.98 -11.07 -14.09
CA MET A 159 -14.53 -12.09 -13.16
C MET A 159 -13.94 -11.43 -11.93
N ALA A 160 -14.40 -11.85 -10.75
CA ALA A 160 -13.75 -11.45 -9.50
C ALA A 160 -12.32 -12.01 -9.47
N GLN A 161 -11.39 -11.20 -8.98
CA GLN A 161 -10.07 -11.67 -8.60
C GLN A 161 -10.21 -12.92 -7.72
N PRO A 162 -9.56 -14.04 -8.07
CA PRO A 162 -9.56 -15.21 -7.20
C PRO A 162 -8.99 -14.78 -5.86
N TYR A 163 -9.72 -15.05 -4.77
CA TYR A 163 -9.30 -14.66 -3.43
C TYR A 163 -7.99 -15.39 -3.09
N GLN A 164 -6.87 -14.71 -3.31
CA GLN A 164 -5.58 -15.19 -2.85
C GLN A 164 -5.46 -14.76 -1.39
N SER A 165 -5.64 -15.72 -0.48
CA SER A 165 -5.42 -15.54 0.97
C SER A 165 -3.98 -15.10 1.32
N ASN A 166 -3.09 -14.99 0.34
CA ASN A 166 -1.66 -14.75 0.50
C ASN A 166 -1.24 -13.29 0.62
N HIS A 167 -2.08 -12.29 0.33
CA HIS A 167 -1.64 -10.88 0.48
C HIS A 167 -1.27 -10.50 1.93
N PHE A 168 -1.87 -11.20 2.90
CA PHE A 168 -1.53 -11.10 4.32
C PHE A 168 -0.56 -12.19 4.80
N ALA A 169 -0.31 -13.25 4.02
CA ALA A 169 0.53 -14.36 4.46
C ALA A 169 1.98 -13.90 4.63
N ARG A 170 2.52 -13.03 3.75
CA ARG A 170 3.94 -12.63 3.79
C ARG A 170 4.32 -11.53 4.81
N GLY A 171 3.59 -11.47 5.92
CA GLY A 171 4.12 -10.95 7.18
C GLY A 171 4.00 -9.45 7.46
N VAL A 172 4.46 -8.56 6.58
CA VAL A 172 4.57 -7.13 6.95
C VAL A 172 3.31 -6.35 6.55
N MET A 173 2.63 -5.73 7.52
CA MET A 173 1.53 -4.80 7.20
C MET A 173 2.07 -3.72 6.26
N SER A 174 1.39 -3.55 5.13
CA SER A 174 1.79 -2.59 4.12
C SER A 174 0.60 -1.69 3.79
N ARG A 175 0.89 -0.50 3.30
CA ARG A 175 -0.14 0.43 2.82
C ARG A 175 0.06 0.75 1.36
N VAL A 176 -1.03 0.93 0.63
CA VAL A 176 -1.01 1.46 -0.73
C VAL A 176 -0.56 2.92 -0.71
N VAL A 177 0.40 3.27 -1.56
CA VAL A 177 0.96 4.63 -1.63
C VAL A 177 0.85 5.27 -3.01
N ALA A 178 0.67 4.48 -4.06
CA ALA A 178 0.49 4.99 -5.41
C ALA A 178 -0.22 3.96 -6.27
N PHE A 179 -0.89 4.44 -7.32
CA PHE A 179 -1.55 3.61 -8.31
C PHE A 179 -0.78 3.63 -9.63
N ALA A 180 -0.90 2.57 -10.39
CA ALA A 180 -0.48 2.51 -11.78
C ALA A 180 -1.47 1.64 -12.56
N GLY A 181 -1.47 1.74 -13.88
CA GLY A 181 -2.37 0.91 -14.66
C GLY A 181 -2.36 1.23 -16.14
N THR A 182 -3.30 0.60 -16.83
CA THR A 182 -3.46 0.68 -18.27
C THR A 182 -4.89 1.09 -18.63
N LYS A 183 -5.07 1.60 -19.85
CA LYS A 183 -6.37 2.06 -20.34
C LYS A 183 -6.65 1.64 -21.77
N ALA A 184 -7.95 1.45 -22.04
CA ALA A 184 -8.48 1.16 -23.37
C ALA A 184 -9.91 1.74 -23.50
N GLY A 185 -10.06 3.05 -23.36
CA GLY A 185 -11.38 3.71 -23.38
C GLY A 185 -12.22 3.56 -22.10
N ALA A 186 -11.80 2.67 -21.19
CA ALA A 186 -12.07 2.61 -19.75
C ALA A 186 -10.77 2.23 -19.02
N LEU A 187 -10.83 2.03 -17.69
CA LEU A 187 -9.71 1.47 -16.93
C LEU A 187 -9.55 0.00 -17.32
N GLU A 188 -8.45 -0.35 -18.00
CA GLU A 188 -8.24 -1.71 -18.50
C GLU A 188 -7.67 -2.59 -17.39
N ARG A 189 -6.59 -2.16 -16.75
CA ARG A 189 -5.96 -2.82 -15.60
C ARG A 189 -5.53 -1.78 -14.58
N VAL A 190 -5.55 -2.16 -13.31
CA VAL A 190 -5.03 -1.35 -12.20
C VAL A 190 -4.06 -2.19 -11.36
N GLY A 191 -3.00 -1.53 -10.94
CA GLY A 191 -2.10 -2.01 -9.92
C GLY A 191 -1.74 -0.89 -8.96
N PHE A 192 -0.99 -1.26 -7.94
CA PHE A 192 -0.66 -0.35 -6.85
C PHE A 192 0.65 -0.72 -6.18
N PHE A 193 1.33 0.31 -5.70
CA PHE A 193 2.57 0.18 -4.96
C PHE A 193 2.28 0.17 -3.47
N LEU A 194 2.97 -0.73 -2.77
CA LEU A 194 2.85 -0.90 -1.34
C LEU A 194 4.15 -0.56 -0.66
N GLU A 195 4.03 0.22 0.42
CA GLU A 195 5.13 0.50 1.33
C GLU A 195 4.89 -0.24 2.65
N PRO A 196 5.87 -1.00 3.15
CA PRO A 196 5.75 -1.67 4.44
C PRO A 196 5.63 -0.63 5.55
N LEU A 197 4.64 -0.80 6.42
CA LEU A 197 4.45 0.01 7.60
C LEU A 197 5.49 -0.35 8.64
N ASN A 198 6.09 0.68 9.25
CA ASN A 198 6.96 0.55 10.41
C ASN A 198 8.16 -0.40 10.21
N TRP A 199 8.60 -0.61 8.96
CA TRP A 199 9.73 -1.50 8.69
C TRP A 199 10.96 -1.10 9.51
N GLU A 200 11.29 0.19 9.64
CA GLU A 200 12.45 0.60 10.44
C GLU A 200 12.32 0.25 11.94
N ALA A 201 11.09 0.14 12.47
CA ALA A 201 10.85 -0.29 13.86
C ALA A 201 10.86 -1.83 14.00
N ILE A 202 10.34 -2.54 13.00
CA ILE A 202 10.26 -4.01 12.98
C ILE A 202 11.61 -4.63 12.59
N ARG A 203 12.37 -3.96 11.73
CA ARG A 203 13.60 -4.44 11.10
C ARG A 203 14.64 -4.90 12.12
N PRO A 204 14.97 -4.15 13.20
CA PRO A 204 15.92 -4.65 14.20
C PRO A 204 15.46 -5.96 14.82
N ILE A 205 14.17 -6.12 15.10
CA ILE A 205 13.60 -7.32 15.72
C ILE A 205 13.70 -8.51 14.75
N VAL A 206 13.32 -8.31 13.48
CA VAL A 206 13.42 -9.32 12.42
C VAL A 206 14.87 -9.74 12.18
N LEU A 207 15.78 -8.78 12.10
CA LEU A 207 17.21 -9.05 11.88
C LEU A 207 17.81 -9.80 13.07
N THR A 208 17.49 -9.40 14.31
CA THR A 208 17.93 -10.10 15.51
C THR A 208 17.46 -11.54 15.51
N ARG A 209 16.17 -11.78 15.21
CA ARG A 209 15.62 -13.14 15.10
C ARG A 209 16.36 -13.96 14.06
N ARG A 210 16.58 -13.41 12.86
CA ARG A 210 17.32 -14.11 11.79
C ARG A 210 18.76 -14.44 12.19
N LEU A 211 19.43 -13.51 12.88
CA LEU A 211 20.79 -13.75 13.40
C LEU A 211 20.81 -14.85 14.46
N VAL A 212 19.77 -14.96 15.31
CA VAL A 212 19.63 -16.06 16.28
C VAL A 212 19.40 -17.40 15.56
N GLU A 213 18.51 -17.44 14.57
CA GLU A 213 18.26 -18.64 13.74
C GLU A 213 19.53 -19.13 13.04
N GLU A 214 20.32 -18.21 12.49
CA GLU A 214 21.60 -18.50 11.83
C GLU A 214 22.75 -18.80 12.82
N LYS A 215 22.48 -18.83 14.14
CA LYS A 215 23.49 -18.97 15.21
C LYS A 215 24.61 -17.91 15.16
N ARG A 216 24.30 -16.74 14.61
CA ARG A 216 25.20 -15.58 14.51
C ARG A 216 25.01 -14.58 15.64
N ALA A 217 23.91 -14.68 16.36
CA ALA A 217 23.67 -14.02 17.63
C ALA A 217 23.33 -15.09 18.69
N LEU A 218 23.85 -14.91 19.90
CA LEU A 218 23.44 -15.73 21.05
C LEU A 218 22.18 -15.09 21.65
N PRO A 219 21.07 -15.84 21.82
CA PRO A 219 19.93 -15.33 22.57
C PRO A 219 20.31 -14.99 24.02
N ASP A 220 21.34 -15.67 24.56
CA ASP A 220 21.68 -15.76 25.98
C ASP A 220 22.48 -14.57 26.58
N ARG A 221 22.66 -13.46 25.85
CA ARG A 221 23.36 -12.28 26.44
C ARG A 221 22.46 -11.35 27.24
N VAL A 222 21.15 -11.58 27.24
CA VAL A 222 20.26 -10.96 28.23
C VAL A 222 20.15 -11.96 29.37
N ASN A 223 20.50 -11.56 30.60
CA ASN A 223 20.43 -12.45 31.74
C ASN A 223 18.95 -12.76 32.08
N CYS A 224 18.40 -13.81 31.44
CA CYS A 224 16.99 -14.19 31.53
C CYS A 224 16.56 -14.65 32.93
N GLU A 225 17.51 -14.89 33.84
CA GLU A 225 17.23 -15.25 35.24
C GLU A 225 16.40 -14.18 35.98
N LYS A 226 16.38 -12.95 35.47
CA LYS A 226 15.58 -11.84 36.01
C LYS A 226 14.30 -11.55 35.24
N TRP A 227 13.99 -12.32 34.21
CA TRP A 227 12.79 -12.06 33.42
C TRP A 227 11.53 -12.46 34.17
N THR A 228 10.57 -11.56 34.11
CA THR A 228 9.19 -11.85 34.47
C THR A 228 8.61 -12.91 33.52
N PRO A 229 7.59 -13.68 33.95
CA PRO A 229 6.92 -14.65 33.09
C PRO A 229 6.38 -14.05 31.78
N GLN A 230 5.98 -12.77 31.82
CA GLN A 230 5.54 -12.03 30.64
C GLN A 230 6.69 -11.79 29.65
N GLU A 231 7.85 -11.36 30.13
CA GLU A 231 9.04 -11.13 29.29
C GLU A 231 9.51 -12.43 28.64
N THR A 232 9.51 -13.54 29.39
CA THR A 232 9.81 -14.87 28.85
C THR A 232 8.84 -15.27 27.74
N SER A 233 7.54 -15.04 27.94
CA SER A 233 6.51 -15.35 26.94
C SER A 233 6.67 -14.51 25.66
N VAL A 234 7.00 -13.23 25.80
CA VAL A 234 7.27 -12.34 24.66
C VAL A 234 8.52 -12.80 23.93
N HIS A 235 9.61 -13.13 24.63
CA HIS A 235 10.81 -13.62 23.99
C HIS A 235 10.61 -14.96 23.27
N ASP A 236 9.91 -15.90 23.89
CA ASP A 236 9.56 -17.18 23.26
C ASP A 236 8.70 -16.94 22.00
N PHE A 237 7.76 -16.01 22.06
CA PHE A 237 7.01 -15.59 20.88
C PHE A 237 7.93 -15.01 19.79
N LEU A 238 8.81 -14.07 20.14
CA LEU A 238 9.70 -13.40 19.18
C LEU A 238 10.65 -14.39 18.49
N THR A 239 11.08 -15.43 19.18
CA THR A 239 12.07 -16.40 18.69
C THR A 239 11.47 -17.65 18.04
N ARG A 240 10.28 -18.10 18.47
CA ARG A 240 9.71 -19.39 18.04
C ARG A 240 8.43 -19.29 17.22
N ALA A 241 7.73 -18.16 17.24
CA ALA A 241 6.49 -18.02 16.46
C ALA A 241 6.77 -18.19 14.97
N ASN A 242 5.87 -18.82 14.21
CA ASN A 242 5.98 -18.83 12.75
C ASN A 242 6.15 -17.40 12.21
N ASP A 243 7.00 -17.21 11.19
CA ASP A 243 7.32 -15.89 10.62
C ASP A 243 6.06 -15.06 10.32
N ASP A 244 5.03 -15.67 9.73
CA ASP A 244 3.78 -14.99 9.37
C ASP A 244 3.05 -14.45 10.61
N ILE A 245 3.02 -15.24 11.69
CA ILE A 245 2.41 -14.84 12.97
C ILE A 245 3.25 -13.74 13.62
N PHE A 246 4.57 -13.92 13.64
CA PHE A 246 5.51 -12.97 14.22
C PHE A 246 5.39 -11.59 13.59
N PHE A 247 5.47 -11.51 12.25
CA PHE A 247 5.41 -10.24 11.55
C PHE A 247 4.05 -9.56 11.73
N ARG A 248 2.95 -10.31 11.74
CA ARG A 248 1.61 -9.76 11.99
C ARG A 248 1.49 -9.17 13.39
N VAL A 249 1.92 -9.91 14.42
CA VAL A 249 1.85 -9.43 15.81
C VAL A 249 2.79 -8.24 16.01
N ALA A 250 4.03 -8.29 15.53
CA ALA A 250 4.97 -7.17 15.63
C ALA A 250 4.43 -5.92 14.93
N SER A 251 3.87 -6.07 13.72
CA SER A 251 3.24 -4.97 12.99
C SER A 251 2.06 -4.39 13.76
N TYR A 252 1.21 -5.25 14.34
CA TYR A 252 0.07 -4.85 15.14
C TYR A 252 0.48 -4.10 16.41
N LEU A 253 1.45 -4.61 17.18
CA LEU A 253 1.92 -4.01 18.43
C LEU A 253 2.53 -2.62 18.20
N ILE A 254 3.29 -2.45 17.12
CA ILE A 254 3.86 -1.14 16.79
C ILE A 254 2.78 -0.17 16.29
N TYR A 255 1.76 -0.69 15.62
CA TYR A 255 0.62 0.11 15.22
C TYR A 255 -0.22 0.57 16.42
N SER A 256 -0.54 -0.33 17.35
CA SER A 256 -1.38 -0.01 18.53
C SER A 256 -0.70 0.99 19.46
N THR A 257 0.59 0.85 19.73
CA THR A 257 1.36 1.75 20.61
C THR A 257 1.45 3.19 20.10
N ARG A 258 1.34 3.42 18.78
CA ARG A 258 1.35 4.79 18.22
C ARG A 258 -0.01 5.50 18.31
N GLY A 259 -1.11 4.75 18.34
CA GLY A 259 -2.44 5.32 18.49
C GLY A 259 -2.62 6.08 19.81
N GLU A 260 -1.96 5.61 20.87
CA GLU A 260 -2.06 6.19 22.22
C GLU A 260 -1.25 7.49 22.36
N ALA A 261 -0.07 7.57 21.73
CA ALA A 261 0.81 8.74 21.85
C ALA A 261 0.28 10.00 21.16
N THR A 262 -0.61 9.86 20.18
CA THR A 262 -1.11 11.00 19.37
C THR A 262 -2.37 11.64 19.96
N ASN A 263 -2.99 11.01 20.96
CA ASN A 263 -4.25 11.44 21.57
C ASN A 263 -4.10 12.12 22.94
N GLN A 264 -2.89 12.50 23.36
CA GLN A 264 -2.77 13.41 24.50
C GLN A 264 -3.03 14.84 24.00
N PRO A 265 -4.20 15.45 24.30
CA PRO A 265 -4.40 16.85 24.00
C PRO A 265 -3.32 17.64 24.73
N ASN A 266 -2.66 18.56 24.01
CA ASN A 266 -1.81 19.58 24.61
C ASN A 266 -2.66 20.31 25.67
N GLN A 267 -2.61 19.85 26.91
CA GLN A 267 -3.10 20.61 28.04
C GLN A 267 -2.18 21.81 28.14
N HIS A 268 -2.66 22.93 27.61
CA HIS A 268 -2.07 24.24 27.78
C HIS A 268 -1.69 24.41 29.25
N ARG A 269 -0.38 24.45 29.51
CA ARG A 269 0.15 25.12 30.70
C ARG A 269 -0.12 26.61 30.50
N SER A 270 -1.24 27.06 31.06
CA SER A 270 -1.51 28.45 31.42
C SER A 270 -0.59 28.88 32.56
#